data_AF-A0A517QPV8-F1
#
_entry.id   AF-A0A517QPV8-F1
#
_cell.length_a   1.000
_cell.length_b   1.000
_cell.length_c   1.000
_cell.angle_alpha   90.00
_cell.angle_beta   90.00
_cell.angle_gamma   90.00
#
_symmetry.space_group_name_H-M   'P 1'
#
loop_
_entity.id
_entity.type
_entity.pdbx_description
1 polymer ?
#
loop_
_entity_poly.entity_id
_entity_poly.type
_entity_poly.pdbx_seq_one_letter_code
_entity_poly.pdbx_strand_id
1 'polypeptide(L)'
;MKLLGQDLELKFLQPFSLKRPDGRDWTFQLSPLPLGFQKKLRDKGITPPTPPVKISRDSTGKPIRDHAGQVVTFTDLNSAEFLSDSELYHQRVAVLAVVEALRNDSSVCFETVPPEVDGTNGLSWGDFADAVFQELEQAGFTPGDLLAFCDEICRISNMLDGHLREAQANFSSLPVNSSS
;
A
#
# COMPACT_ATOMS: atom_id res chain seq x y z
N MET A 1 24.18 3.94 3.40
CA MET A 1 24.69 2.68 4.01
C MET A 1 25.51 1.97 2.95
N LYS A 2 26.72 1.53 3.27
CA LYS A 2 27.56 0.74 2.36
C LYS A 2 27.44 -0.73 2.74
N LEU A 3 27.18 -1.62 1.78
CA LEU A 3 27.29 -3.06 1.97
C LEU A 3 28.63 -3.48 1.37
N LEU A 4 29.48 -4.14 2.16
CA LEU A 4 30.81 -4.61 1.72
C LEU A 4 31.67 -3.51 1.07
N GLY A 5 31.57 -2.27 1.56
CA GLY A 5 32.35 -1.13 1.06
C GLY A 5 31.85 -0.52 -0.25
N GLN A 6 30.80 -1.08 -0.86
CA GLN A 6 30.16 -0.53 -2.06
C GLN A 6 28.94 0.32 -1.71
N ASP A 7 28.75 1.41 -2.44
CA ASP A 7 27.51 2.16 -2.41
C ASP A 7 26.44 1.32 -3.12
N LEU A 8 25.34 1.04 -2.41
CA LEU A 8 24.22 0.26 -2.94
C LEU A 8 23.42 1.14 -3.90
N GLU A 9 23.76 1.14 -5.18
CA GLU A 9 22.86 1.61 -6.23
C GLU A 9 21.85 0.51 -6.59
N LEU A 10 20.98 0.16 -5.64
CA LEU A 10 19.91 -0.80 -5.90
C LEU A 10 18.73 -0.08 -6.56
N LYS A 11 18.82 0.15 -7.88
CA LYS A 11 17.63 0.35 -8.72
C LYS A 11 17.07 -1.01 -9.12
N PHE A 12 16.59 -1.77 -8.13
CA PHE A 12 15.88 -3.01 -8.41
C PHE A 12 14.55 -2.66 -9.08
N LEU A 13 14.38 -3.12 -10.31
CA LEU A 13 13.17 -2.98 -11.10
C LEU A 13 12.73 -4.37 -11.53
N GLN A 14 11.43 -4.63 -11.41
CA GLN A 14 10.82 -5.88 -11.80
C GLN A 14 9.68 -5.61 -12.79
N PRO A 15 9.69 -6.28 -13.96
CA PRO A 15 8.63 -6.10 -14.93
C PRO A 15 7.31 -6.67 -14.41
N PHE A 16 6.23 -5.93 -14.63
CA PHE A 16 4.85 -6.31 -14.31
C PHE A 16 3.97 -6.02 -15.51
N SER A 17 3.09 -6.95 -15.89
CA SER A 17 2.22 -6.79 -17.05
C SER A 17 0.75 -6.98 -16.68
N LEU A 18 -0.07 -6.01 -17.06
CA LEU A 18 -1.52 -6.10 -17.00
C LEU A 18 -2.08 -6.56 -18.35
N LYS A 19 -2.91 -7.61 -18.32
CA LYS A 19 -3.61 -8.13 -19.49
C LYS A 19 -4.86 -7.30 -19.74
N ARG A 20 -5.02 -6.76 -20.94
CA ARG A 20 -6.19 -5.95 -21.31
C ARG A 20 -7.20 -6.77 -22.12
N PRO A 21 -8.51 -6.47 -22.02
CA PRO A 21 -9.54 -7.20 -22.78
C PRO A 21 -9.39 -7.11 -24.30
N ASP A 22 -8.71 -6.08 -24.80
CA ASP A 22 -8.39 -5.89 -26.22
C ASP A 22 -7.20 -6.74 -26.71
N GLY A 23 -6.64 -7.60 -25.83
CA GLY A 23 -5.52 -8.47 -26.10
C GLY A 23 -4.15 -7.80 -26.00
N ARG A 24 -4.09 -6.51 -25.63
CA ARG A 24 -2.82 -5.82 -25.36
C ARG A 24 -2.32 -6.12 -23.97
N ASP A 25 -1.01 -6.02 -23.81
CA ASP A 25 -0.35 -6.02 -22.51
C ASP A 25 0.13 -4.62 -22.20
N TRP A 26 -0.19 -4.12 -21.02
CA TRP A 26 0.45 -2.93 -20.47
C TRP A 26 1.57 -3.38 -19.55
N THR A 27 2.81 -3.05 -19.90
CA THR A 27 4.00 -3.47 -19.15
C THR A 27 4.59 -2.29 -18.41
N PHE A 28 4.96 -2.54 -17.16
CA PHE A 28 5.49 -1.56 -16.21
C PHE A 28 6.75 -2.09 -15.55
N GLN A 29 7.56 -1.20 -14.99
CA GLN A 29 8.73 -1.48 -14.19
C GLN A 29 8.48 -1.07 -12.74
N LEU A 30 8.25 -2.05 -11.87
CA LEU A 30 7.97 -1.81 -10.46
C LEU A 30 9.24 -1.87 -9.62
N SER A 31 9.36 -0.95 -8.69
CA SER A 31 10.36 -0.96 -7.62
C SER A 31 9.74 -1.31 -6.27
N PRO A 32 10.48 -1.97 -5.37
CA PRO A 32 10.01 -2.24 -4.01
C PRO A 32 9.74 -0.94 -3.28
N LEU A 33 8.76 -0.97 -2.37
CA LEU A 33 8.49 0.20 -1.53
C LEU A 33 9.68 0.47 -0.60
N PRO A 34 9.99 1.75 -0.32
CA PRO A 34 11.06 2.08 0.59
C PRO A 34 10.72 1.63 2.01
N LEU A 35 11.74 1.24 2.78
CA LEU A 35 11.57 0.93 4.20
C LEU A 35 10.90 2.11 4.92
N GLY A 36 9.89 1.80 5.74
CA GLY A 36 9.13 2.81 6.47
C GLY A 36 8.13 3.58 5.60
N PHE A 37 7.77 3.09 4.41
CA PHE A 37 6.73 3.70 3.55
C PHE A 37 5.47 4.09 4.33
N GLN A 38 4.94 3.19 5.17
CA GLN A 38 3.77 3.47 6.02
C GLN A 38 3.99 4.62 7.01
N LYS A 39 5.22 4.78 7.54
CA LYS A 39 5.56 5.92 8.38
C LYS A 39 5.57 7.21 7.56
N LYS A 40 6.20 7.19 6.38
CA LYS A 40 6.24 8.34 5.46
C LYS A 40 4.85 8.80 5.05
N LEU A 41 3.90 7.87 4.84
CA LEU A 41 2.51 8.20 4.56
C LEU A 41 1.85 8.96 5.72
N ARG A 42 2.05 8.51 6.95
CA ARG A 42 1.54 9.23 8.14
C ARG A 42 2.17 10.60 8.30
N ASP A 43 3.49 10.72 8.07
CA ASP A 43 4.20 12.00 8.12
C ASP A 43 3.66 12.98 7.05
N LYS A 44 3.07 12.47 5.97
CA LYS A 44 2.37 13.21 4.91
C LYS A 44 0.88 13.48 5.20
N GLY A 45 0.37 13.10 6.37
CA GLY A 45 -1.03 13.29 6.76
C GLY A 45 -1.99 12.20 6.26
N ILE A 46 -1.50 11.12 5.66
CA ILE A 46 -2.32 9.97 5.29
C ILE A 46 -2.43 9.05 6.51
N THR A 47 -3.47 9.25 7.31
CA THR A 47 -3.70 8.52 8.56
C THR A 47 -4.98 7.69 8.49
N PRO A 48 -5.02 6.50 9.13
CA PRO A 48 -6.23 5.71 9.20
C PRO A 48 -7.32 6.47 9.95
N PRO A 49 -8.60 6.35 9.53
CA PRO A 49 -9.70 6.99 10.24
C PRO A 49 -9.87 6.40 11.64
N THR A 50 -10.39 7.22 12.55
CA THR A 50 -10.70 6.78 13.91
C THR A 50 -12.17 6.38 13.99
N PRO A 51 -12.49 5.15 14.41
CA PRO A 51 -13.87 4.72 14.51
C PRO A 51 -14.62 5.50 15.59
N PRO A 52 -15.91 5.83 15.36
CA PRO A 52 -16.69 6.61 16.32
C PRO A 52 -16.97 5.80 17.59
N VAL A 53 -16.94 6.50 18.72
CA VAL A 53 -17.28 5.93 20.03
C VAL A 53 -18.75 6.16 20.31
N LYS A 54 -19.50 5.09 20.59
CA LYS A 54 -20.92 5.13 20.95
C LYS A 54 -21.14 4.76 22.41
N ILE A 55 -22.21 5.30 22.96
CA ILE A 55 -22.67 4.99 24.32
C ILE A 55 -23.57 3.75 24.27
N SER A 56 -23.25 2.75 25.08
CA SER A 56 -24.13 1.59 25.31
C SER A 56 -25.41 2.04 26.00
N ARG A 57 -26.56 1.65 25.45
CA ARG A 57 -27.88 1.99 26.01
C ARG A 57 -28.66 0.69 26.28
N ASP A 58 -29.46 0.72 27.35
CA ASP A 58 -30.39 -0.36 27.67
C ASP A 58 -31.59 -0.37 26.71
N SER A 59 -32.49 -1.36 26.86
CA SER A 59 -33.70 -1.49 26.04
C SER A 59 -34.68 -0.32 26.15
N THR A 60 -34.51 0.56 27.14
CA THR A 60 -35.30 1.79 27.32
C THR A 60 -34.58 3.03 26.78
N GLY A 61 -33.39 2.87 26.20
CA GLY A 61 -32.56 3.94 25.65
C GLY A 61 -31.71 4.67 26.70
N LYS A 62 -31.65 4.22 27.95
CA LYS A 62 -30.84 4.86 28.99
C LYS A 62 -29.38 4.40 28.91
N PRO A 63 -28.40 5.30 29.10
CA PRO A 63 -26.98 4.92 29.13
C PRO A 63 -26.70 3.87 30.20
N ILE A 64 -26.03 2.79 29.80
CA ILE A 64 -25.52 1.77 30.73
C ILE A 64 -24.30 2.35 31.44
N ARG A 65 -24.25 2.18 32.76
CA ARG A 65 -23.14 2.63 33.59
C ARG A 65 -22.42 1.44 34.23
N ASP A 66 -21.10 1.55 34.36
CA ASP A 66 -20.28 0.59 35.06
C ASP A 66 -20.39 0.73 36.60
N HIS A 67 -19.65 -0.10 37.34
CA HIS A 67 -19.64 -0.10 38.80
C HIS A 67 -19.08 1.19 39.43
N ALA A 68 -18.34 2.00 38.67
CA ALA A 68 -17.84 3.31 39.09
C ALA A 68 -18.81 4.45 38.69
N GLY A 69 -19.95 4.13 38.07
CA GLY A 69 -20.94 5.09 37.59
C GLY A 69 -20.58 5.75 36.26
N GLN A 70 -19.52 5.32 35.57
CA GLN A 70 -19.12 5.82 34.27
C GLN A 70 -19.94 5.18 33.15
N VAL A 71 -20.17 5.92 32.07
CA VAL A 71 -20.95 5.41 30.94
C VAL A 71 -20.12 4.39 30.17
N VAL A 72 -20.71 3.21 29.93
CA VAL A 72 -20.08 2.19 29.10
C VAL A 72 -20.13 2.64 27.65
N THR A 73 -18.96 2.70 27.02
CA THR A 73 -18.81 3.04 25.61
C THR A 73 -18.28 1.85 24.81
N PHE A 74 -18.63 1.79 23.54
CA PHE A 74 -18.07 0.85 22.59
C PHE A 74 -17.71 1.56 21.29
N THR A 75 -16.76 0.98 20.56
CA THR A 75 -16.35 1.46 19.24
C THR A 75 -17.28 0.89 18.18
N ASP A 76 -17.83 1.74 17.32
CA ASP A 76 -18.68 1.30 16.22
C ASP A 76 -17.92 1.22 14.90
N LEU A 77 -17.44 0.01 14.60
CA LEU A 77 -16.74 -0.31 13.35
C LEU A 77 -17.69 -0.44 12.15
N ASN A 78 -19.01 -0.46 12.38
CA ASN A 78 -20.02 -0.60 11.32
C ASN A 78 -20.69 0.75 10.97
N SER A 79 -20.19 1.86 11.52
CA SER A 79 -20.65 3.18 11.14
C SER A 79 -20.40 3.41 9.65
N ALA A 80 -21.43 3.79 8.89
CA ALA A 80 -21.33 4.02 7.46
C ALA A 80 -20.26 5.07 7.10
N GLU A 81 -20.15 6.13 7.90
CA GLU A 81 -19.13 7.17 7.75
C GLU A 81 -17.72 6.59 7.93
N PHE A 82 -17.50 5.79 8.99
CA PHE A 82 -16.21 5.16 9.25
C PHE A 82 -15.82 4.17 8.15
N LEU A 83 -16.77 3.39 7.64
CA LEU A 83 -16.54 2.46 6.54
C LEU A 83 -16.14 3.22 5.26
N SER A 84 -16.87 4.28 4.92
CA SER A 84 -16.56 5.13 3.77
C SER A 84 -15.18 5.79 3.89
N ASP A 85 -14.85 6.31 5.06
CA ASP A 85 -13.53 6.92 5.32
C ASP A 85 -12.41 5.86 5.26
N SER A 86 -12.69 4.64 5.70
CA SER A 86 -11.73 3.53 5.66
C SER A 86 -11.46 3.10 4.22
N GLU A 87 -12.50 2.98 3.40
CA GLU A 87 -12.37 2.69 1.97
C GLU A 87 -11.53 3.76 1.26
N LEU A 88 -11.84 5.03 1.50
CA LEU A 88 -11.09 6.15 0.92
C LEU A 88 -9.62 6.16 1.39
N TYR A 89 -9.37 5.91 2.67
CA TYR A 89 -8.01 5.77 3.20
C TYR A 89 -7.24 4.64 2.49
N HIS A 90 -7.84 3.46 2.34
CA HIS A 90 -7.21 2.33 1.68
C HIS A 90 -6.94 2.58 0.20
N GLN A 91 -7.87 3.22 -0.51
CA GLN A 91 -7.69 3.65 -1.89
C GLN A 91 -6.46 4.58 -2.01
N ARG A 92 -6.39 5.62 -1.18
CA ARG A 92 -5.28 6.58 -1.21
C ARG A 92 -3.94 5.91 -0.92
N VAL A 93 -3.88 5.01 0.06
CA VAL A 93 -2.67 4.22 0.36
C VAL A 93 -2.25 3.36 -0.84
N ALA A 94 -3.19 2.69 -1.48
CA ALA A 94 -2.93 1.85 -2.66
C ALA A 94 -2.38 2.68 -3.82
N VAL A 95 -3.02 3.81 -4.14
CA VAL A 95 -2.58 4.72 -5.20
C VAL A 95 -1.18 5.24 -4.92
N LEU A 96 -0.90 5.71 -3.70
CA LEU A 96 0.42 6.21 -3.33
C LEU A 96 1.49 5.11 -3.36
N ALA A 97 1.13 3.87 -3.06
CA ALA A 97 2.04 2.73 -3.20
C ALA A 97 2.38 2.48 -4.67
N VAL A 98 1.39 2.54 -5.57
CA VAL A 98 1.60 2.41 -7.02
C VAL A 98 2.48 3.52 -7.56
N VAL A 99 2.20 4.79 -7.20
CA VAL A 99 3.03 5.93 -7.59
C VAL A 99 4.48 5.75 -7.13
N GLU A 100 4.68 5.38 -5.87
CA GLU A 100 6.03 5.15 -5.35
C GLU A 100 6.72 3.97 -6.03
N ALA A 101 6.00 2.89 -6.33
CA ALA A 101 6.57 1.72 -7.01
C ALA A 101 6.95 2.02 -8.48
N LEU A 102 6.17 2.86 -9.17
CA LEU A 102 6.38 3.26 -10.56
C LEU A 102 7.31 4.46 -10.73
N ARG A 103 7.78 5.10 -9.64
CA ARG A 103 8.61 6.32 -9.69
C ARG A 103 9.85 6.24 -10.58
N ASN A 104 10.35 5.03 -10.84
CA ASN A 104 11.56 4.76 -11.62
C ASN A 104 11.24 4.19 -13.02
N ASP A 105 9.97 3.99 -13.34
CA ASP A 105 9.52 3.58 -14.66
C ASP A 105 9.47 4.80 -15.59
N SER A 106 10.37 4.84 -16.58
CA SER A 106 10.42 5.95 -17.54
C SER A 106 9.25 5.97 -18.53
N SER A 107 8.47 4.90 -18.60
CA SER A 107 7.30 4.80 -19.49
C SER A 107 6.02 5.36 -18.88
N VAL A 108 6.01 5.63 -17.57
CA VAL A 108 4.87 6.17 -16.85
C VAL A 108 5.13 7.63 -16.48
N CYS A 109 4.17 8.50 -16.76
CA CYS A 109 4.18 9.89 -16.35
C CYS A 109 2.80 10.24 -15.80
N PHE A 110 2.74 10.67 -14.54
CA PHE A 110 1.53 11.20 -13.93
C PHE A 110 1.41 12.69 -14.24
N GLU A 111 0.21 13.15 -14.56
CA GLU A 111 -0.05 14.57 -14.87
C GLU A 111 -0.10 15.41 -13.58
N THR A 112 -0.65 14.84 -12.50
CA THR A 112 -0.72 15.46 -11.19
C THR A 112 0.67 15.52 -10.57
N VAL A 113 1.05 16.74 -10.16
CA VAL A 113 2.32 17.02 -9.50
C VAL A 113 2.18 16.76 -7.99
N PRO A 114 3.15 16.05 -7.35
CA PRO A 114 3.12 15.83 -5.91
C PRO A 114 3.19 17.14 -5.11
N PRO A 115 2.56 17.22 -3.92
CA PRO A 115 2.67 18.36 -3.04
C PRO A 115 4.13 18.67 -2.69
N GLU A 116 4.46 19.96 -2.65
CA GLU A 116 5.75 20.38 -2.08
C GLU A 116 5.78 20.09 -0.58
N VAL A 117 6.96 19.73 -0.06
CA VAL A 117 7.15 19.33 1.35
C VAL A 117 6.69 20.43 2.32
N ASP A 118 6.76 21.70 1.89
CA ASP A 118 6.41 22.86 2.69
C ASP A 118 4.95 23.32 2.50
N GLY A 119 4.14 22.58 1.72
CA GLY A 119 2.72 22.86 1.50
C GLY A 119 2.42 24.15 0.73
N THR A 120 3.43 24.71 0.06
CA THR A 120 3.43 26.00 -0.63
C THR A 120 2.46 26.07 -1.81
N ASN A 121 2.09 24.91 -2.40
CA ASN A 121 1.07 24.82 -3.44
C ASN A 121 -0.36 24.60 -2.90
N GLY A 122 -0.55 24.49 -1.57
CA GLY A 122 -1.85 24.33 -0.93
C GLY A 122 -2.54 22.98 -1.15
N LEU A 123 -1.90 22.04 -1.86
CA LEU A 123 -2.45 20.72 -2.16
C LEU A 123 -2.06 19.72 -1.07
N SER A 124 -3.01 18.99 -0.50
CA SER A 124 -2.67 17.92 0.45
C SER A 124 -2.25 16.64 -0.27
N TRP A 125 -1.54 15.74 0.43
CA TRP A 125 -1.26 14.41 -0.10
C TRP A 125 -2.51 13.56 -0.33
N GLY A 126 -3.62 13.87 0.37
CA GLY A 126 -4.92 13.25 0.13
C GLY A 126 -5.48 13.68 -1.22
N ASP A 127 -5.50 14.99 -1.49
CA ASP A 127 -5.97 15.54 -2.77
C ASP A 127 -5.12 15.05 -3.94
N PHE A 128 -3.80 14.95 -3.74
CA PHE A 128 -2.89 14.35 -4.71
C PHE A 128 -3.25 12.90 -5.03
N ALA A 129 -3.47 12.07 -4.00
CA ALA A 129 -3.83 10.67 -4.20
C ALA A 129 -5.19 10.52 -4.90
N ASP A 130 -6.16 11.38 -4.59
CA ASP A 130 -7.47 11.39 -5.26
C ASP A 130 -7.35 11.82 -6.73
N ALA A 131 -6.53 12.83 -7.03
CA ALA A 131 -6.28 13.28 -8.39
C ALA A 131 -5.56 12.20 -9.24
N VAL A 132 -4.56 11.53 -8.68
CA VAL A 132 -3.90 10.39 -9.36
C VAL A 132 -4.87 9.22 -9.55
N PHE A 133 -5.75 8.95 -8.59
CA PHE A 133 -6.78 7.93 -8.76
C PHE A 133 -7.67 8.25 -9.98
N GLN A 134 -8.10 9.52 -10.12
CA GLN A 134 -8.87 9.96 -11.27
C GLN A 134 -8.09 9.83 -12.60
N GLU A 135 -6.79 10.10 -12.62
CA GLU A 135 -5.95 9.84 -13.79
C GLU A 135 -5.92 8.37 -14.18
N LEU A 136 -5.77 7.48 -13.21
CA LEU A 136 -5.79 6.04 -13.44
C LEU A 136 -7.15 5.61 -14.03
N GLU A 137 -8.26 6.09 -13.47
CA GLU A 137 -9.59 5.81 -14.01
C GLU A 137 -9.75 6.33 -15.45
N GLN A 138 -9.29 7.55 -15.74
CA GLN A 138 -9.35 8.15 -17.07
C GLN A 138 -8.46 7.43 -18.09
N ALA A 139 -7.31 6.92 -17.66
CA ALA A 139 -6.44 6.06 -18.45
C ALA A 139 -7.06 4.66 -18.69
N GLY A 140 -8.16 4.33 -18.00
CA GLY A 140 -8.91 3.09 -18.15
C GLY A 140 -8.47 1.98 -17.20
N PHE A 141 -7.71 2.28 -16.16
CA PHE A 141 -7.45 1.32 -15.09
C PHE A 141 -8.74 0.99 -14.34
N THR A 142 -8.82 -0.23 -13.85
CA THR A 142 -9.93 -0.74 -13.05
C THR A 142 -9.48 -0.99 -11.60
N PRO A 143 -10.42 -1.14 -10.65
CA PRO A 143 -10.07 -1.55 -9.30
C PRO A 143 -9.28 -2.86 -9.24
N GLY A 144 -9.55 -3.79 -10.17
CA GLY A 144 -8.80 -5.04 -10.29
C GLY A 144 -7.34 -4.83 -10.69
N ASP A 145 -7.05 -3.85 -11.55
CA ASP A 145 -5.68 -3.49 -11.92
C ASP A 145 -4.92 -2.92 -10.72
N LEU A 146 -5.57 -2.05 -9.93
CA LEU A 146 -4.98 -1.47 -8.72
C LEU A 146 -4.65 -2.55 -7.68
N LEU A 147 -5.54 -3.53 -7.49
CA LEU A 147 -5.27 -4.69 -6.63
C LEU A 147 -4.11 -5.53 -7.14
N ALA A 148 -4.06 -5.79 -8.46
CA ALA A 148 -2.97 -6.55 -9.06
C ALA A 148 -1.60 -5.87 -8.88
N PHE A 149 -1.54 -4.54 -8.98
CA PHE A 149 -0.33 -3.79 -8.60
C PHE A 149 0.00 -3.97 -7.12
N CYS A 150 -0.96 -3.83 -6.21
CA CYS A 150 -0.71 -3.95 -4.78
C CYS A 150 -0.15 -5.35 -4.42
N ASP A 151 -0.70 -6.40 -5.02
CA ASP A 151 -0.23 -7.77 -4.83
C ASP A 151 1.21 -7.94 -5.32
N GLU A 152 1.51 -7.43 -6.51
CA GLU A 152 2.84 -7.49 -7.10
C GLU A 152 3.85 -6.67 -6.29
N ILE A 153 3.49 -5.47 -5.86
CA ILE A 153 4.31 -4.62 -5.00
C ILE A 153 4.61 -5.33 -3.67
N CYS A 154 3.62 -5.98 -3.06
CA CYS A 154 3.81 -6.78 -1.85
C CYS A 154 4.76 -7.95 -2.11
N ARG A 155 4.61 -8.66 -3.23
CA ARG A 155 5.49 -9.77 -3.61
C ARG A 155 6.94 -9.33 -3.80
N ILE A 156 7.16 -8.22 -4.52
CA ILE A 156 8.49 -7.66 -4.75
C ILE A 156 9.11 -7.15 -3.45
N SER A 157 8.33 -6.45 -2.62
CA SER A 157 8.81 -5.85 -1.38
C SER A 157 9.10 -6.90 -0.29
N ASN A 158 8.37 -8.02 -0.30
CA ASN A 158 8.60 -9.11 0.64
C ASN A 158 9.74 -10.04 0.22
N MET A 159 10.14 -10.09 -1.07
CA MET A 159 11.28 -10.81 -1.66
C MET A 159 11.75 -12.09 -0.92
N LEU A 160 10.81 -12.86 -0.38
CA LEU A 160 11.05 -14.07 0.42
C LEU A 160 10.78 -15.33 -0.42
N ASP A 161 9.82 -15.30 -1.35
CA ASP A 161 9.38 -16.54 -2.01
C ASP A 161 10.36 -17.07 -3.07
N GLY A 162 11.09 -16.19 -3.78
CA GLY A 162 12.06 -16.60 -4.80
C GLY A 162 13.36 -17.13 -4.19
N HIS A 163 13.95 -16.37 -3.26
CA HIS A 163 15.24 -16.71 -2.66
C HIS A 163 15.14 -17.81 -1.58
N LEU A 164 14.00 -18.01 -0.91
CA LEU A 164 13.84 -19.15 0.00
C LEU A 164 13.75 -20.48 -0.76
N ARG A 165 13.15 -20.53 -1.95
CA ARG A 165 13.12 -21.74 -2.78
C ARG A 165 14.50 -22.10 -3.31
N GLU A 166 15.27 -21.12 -3.79
CA GLU A 166 16.67 -21.34 -4.20
C GLU A 166 17.56 -21.70 -3.01
N ALA A 167 17.38 -21.06 -1.85
CA ALA A 167 18.10 -21.44 -0.63
C ALA A 167 17.72 -22.85 -0.15
N GLN A 168 16.43 -23.22 -0.16
CA GLN A 168 15.97 -24.58 0.18
C GLN A 168 16.53 -25.65 -0.78
N ALA A 169 16.63 -25.35 -2.08
CA ALA A 169 17.23 -26.26 -3.05
C ALA A 169 18.71 -26.54 -2.73
N ASN A 170 19.46 -25.51 -2.30
CA ASN A 170 20.86 -25.65 -1.89
C ASN A 170 21.06 -26.35 -0.52
N PHE A 171 20.06 -26.32 0.36
CA PHE A 171 20.09 -27.08 1.62
C PHE A 171 19.71 -28.56 1.46
N SER A 172 19.06 -28.95 0.35
CA SER A 172 18.52 -30.31 0.15
C SER A 172 19.38 -31.21 -0.74
N SER A 173 20.43 -30.70 -1.39
CA SER A 173 21.39 -31.54 -2.12
C SER A 173 22.39 -32.14 -1.13
N LEU A 174 22.07 -33.32 -0.59
CA LEU A 174 23.08 -34.17 0.06
C LEU A 174 24.19 -34.48 -0.94
N PRO A 175 25.48 -34.44 -0.55
CA PRO A 175 26.53 -34.99 -1.38
C PRO A 175 26.27 -36.49 -1.52
N VAL A 176 25.97 -36.93 -2.75
CA VAL A 176 26.04 -38.34 -3.12
C VAL A 176 27.51 -38.73 -2.96
N ASN A 177 27.83 -39.35 -1.83
CA ASN A 177 29.13 -39.97 -1.61
C ASN A 177 29.27 -41.11 -2.62
N SER A 178 29.89 -40.81 -3.75
CA SER A 178 30.45 -41.79 -4.67
C SER A 178 31.73 -42.32 -4.05
N SER A 179 31.61 -43.39 -3.26
CA SER A 179 32.73 -44.21 -2.84
C SER A 179 32.74 -45.49 -3.66
N SER A 180 33.88 -45.69 -4.33
CA SER A 180 34.29 -46.87 -5.10
C SER A 180 34.37 -48.14 -4.25
#